data_AF-A0A428XXT3-F1
#
_entry.id   AF-A0A428XXT3-F1
#
_cell.length_a   1.000
_cell.length_b   1.000
_cell.length_c   1.000
_cell.angle_alpha   90.00
_cell.angle_beta   90.00
_cell.angle_gamma   90.00
#
_symmetry.space_group_name_H-M   'P 1'
#
loop_
_entity.id
_entity.type
_entity.pdbx_description
1 polymer ?
#
loop_
_entity_poly.entity_id
_entity_poly.type
_entity_poly.pdbx_seq_one_letter_code
_entity_poly.pdbx_strand_id
1 'polypeptide(L)'
;MLPLAIALSWLGFVLHNVADLPGQHLLSPETLYPTLVYLALIGLLRWTAWPLFGWALLNGLGGGIISVLPLPVLPFEPAQTLHHYSFHVIYTLTQIPLVMLTYASIRTRSLS
;
A
#
# COMPACT_ATOMS: atom_id res chain seq x y z
N MET A 1 -17.94 2.05 1.54
CA MET A 1 -16.86 2.58 0.66
C MET A 1 -15.48 2.35 1.26
N LEU A 2 -15.21 2.75 2.51
CA LEU A 2 -13.90 2.53 3.13
C LEU A 2 -13.42 1.06 3.14
N PRO A 3 -14.22 0.04 3.50
CA PRO A 3 -13.77 -1.35 3.46
C PRO A 3 -13.33 -1.82 2.05
N LEU A 4 -14.02 -1.35 1.01
CA LEU A 4 -13.67 -1.65 -0.38
C LEU A 4 -12.34 -0.99 -0.78
N ALA A 5 -12.11 0.26 -0.35
CA ALA A 5 -10.84 0.93 -0.58
C ALA A 5 -9.68 0.23 0.13
N ILE A 6 -9.90 -0.30 1.34
CA ILE A 6 -8.91 -1.12 2.06
C ILE A 6 -8.61 -2.40 1.29
N ALA A 7 -9.64 -3.13 0.87
CA ALA A 7 -9.47 -4.35 0.10
C ALA A 7 -8.74 -4.11 -1.23
N LEU A 8 -9.05 -3.01 -1.92
CA LEU A 8 -8.39 -2.62 -3.17
C LEU A 8 -6.91 -2.28 -2.95
N SER A 9 -6.62 -1.48 -1.92
CA SER A 9 -5.26 -1.10 -1.52
C SER A 9 -4.42 -2.32 -1.14
N TRP A 10 -4.98 -3.25 -0.37
CA TRP A 10 -4.36 -4.53 -0.03
C TRP A 10 -4.16 -5.43 -1.26
N LEU A 11 -5.14 -5.52 -2.16
CA LEU A 11 -5.01 -6.30 -3.39
C LEU A 11 -3.86 -5.77 -4.27
N GLY A 12 -3.75 -4.45 -4.43
CA GLY A 12 -2.64 -3.85 -5.16
C GLY A 12 -1.27 -4.19 -4.57
N PHE A 13 -1.17 -4.20 -3.24
CA PHE A 13 0.03 -4.65 -2.52
C PHE A 13 0.35 -6.13 -2.80
N VAL A 14 -0.64 -7.02 -2.74
CA VAL A 14 -0.44 -8.45 -3.02
C VAL A 14 0.02 -8.67 -4.46
N LEU A 15 -0.62 -7.99 -5.42
CA LEU A 15 -0.26 -8.08 -6.84
C LEU A 15 1.16 -7.58 -7.10
N HIS A 16 1.56 -6.48 -6.47
CA HIS A 16 2.94 -5.98 -6.50
C HIS A 16 3.93 -7.05 -6.02
N ASN A 17 3.69 -7.63 -4.83
CA ASN A 17 4.60 -8.63 -4.28
C ASN A 17 4.71 -9.89 -5.15
N VAL A 18 3.59 -10.39 -5.69
CA VAL A 18 3.58 -11.57 -6.57
C VAL A 18 4.31 -11.28 -7.88
N ALA A 19 4.21 -10.07 -8.40
CA ALA A 19 4.87 -9.67 -9.65
C ALA A 19 6.39 -9.46 -9.50
N ASP A 20 6.82 -8.90 -8.36
CA ASP A 20 8.22 -8.52 -8.15
C ASP A 20 9.07 -9.61 -7.52
N LEU A 21 8.46 -10.52 -6.77
CA LEU A 21 9.17 -11.55 -6.03
C LEU A 21 8.68 -12.95 -6.47
N PRO A 22 9.52 -13.70 -7.22
CA PRO A 22 9.18 -15.03 -7.69
C PRO A 22 8.81 -15.99 -6.55
N GLY A 23 7.71 -16.73 -6.70
CA GLY A 23 7.29 -17.75 -5.73
C GLY A 23 6.61 -17.22 -4.47
N GLN A 24 6.32 -15.92 -4.38
CA GLN A 24 5.53 -15.37 -3.28
C GLN A 24 4.09 -15.89 -3.28
N HIS A 25 3.57 -16.10 -2.06
CA HIS A 25 2.18 -16.44 -1.81
C HIS A 25 1.68 -15.72 -0.54
N LEU A 26 0.40 -15.83 -0.21
CA LEU A 26 -0.22 -15.08 0.90
C LEU A 26 0.45 -15.31 2.26
N LEU A 27 1.07 -16.47 2.48
CA LEU A 27 1.75 -16.82 3.74
C LEU A 27 3.24 -16.48 3.75
N SER A 28 3.79 -15.96 2.65
CA SER A 28 5.20 -15.56 2.59
C SER A 28 5.40 -14.33 3.50
N PRO A 29 6.50 -14.22 4.24
CA PRO A 29 6.72 -13.14 5.20
C PRO A 29 6.46 -11.73 4.64
N GLU A 30 6.90 -11.49 3.40
CA GLU A 30 6.80 -10.21 2.69
C GLU A 30 5.34 -9.82 2.41
N THR A 31 4.43 -10.79 2.34
CA THR A 31 2.99 -10.58 2.14
C THR A 31 2.20 -10.69 3.45
N LEU A 32 2.55 -11.66 4.30
CA LEU A 32 1.87 -11.98 5.55
C LEU A 32 2.02 -10.85 6.56
N TYR A 33 3.23 -10.37 6.83
CA TYR A 33 3.43 -9.36 7.87
C TYR A 33 2.74 -8.04 7.52
N PRO A 34 2.85 -7.47 6.31
CA PRO A 34 2.07 -6.29 5.94
C PRO A 34 0.56 -6.54 5.96
N THR A 35 0.10 -7.76 5.61
CA THR A 35 -1.33 -8.13 5.73
C THR A 35 -1.79 -8.09 7.20
N LEU A 36 -1.00 -8.61 8.13
CA LEU A 36 -1.29 -8.51 9.57
C LEU A 36 -1.32 -7.05 10.03
N VAL A 37 -0.46 -6.19 9.48
CA VAL A 37 -0.52 -4.74 9.72
C VAL A 37 -1.85 -4.18 9.23
N TYR A 38 -2.29 -4.46 7.99
CA TYR A 38 -3.61 -4.04 7.51
C TYR A 38 -4.73 -4.44 8.50
N LEU A 39 -4.74 -5.70 8.96
CA LEU A 39 -5.73 -6.20 9.91
C LEU A 39 -5.69 -5.44 11.25
N ALA A 40 -4.50 -5.20 11.79
CA ALA A 40 -4.32 -4.43 13.01
C ALA A 40 -4.83 -2.99 12.84
N LEU A 41 -4.47 -2.33 11.72
CA LEU A 41 -4.89 -0.95 11.43
C LEU A 41 -6.40 -0.83 11.21
N ILE A 42 -7.04 -1.84 10.61
CA ILE A 42 -8.51 -1.92 10.54
C ILE A 42 -9.12 -1.91 11.94
N GLY A 43 -8.55 -2.64 12.90
CA GLY A 43 -8.97 -2.61 14.30
C GLY A 43 -8.86 -1.23 14.95
N LEU A 44 -7.89 -0.42 14.52
CA LEU A 44 -7.68 0.93 15.04
C LEU A 44 -8.69 1.97 14.48
N LEU A 45 -9.38 1.66 13.37
CA LEU A 45 -10.32 2.58 12.71
C LEU A 45 -11.45 3.07 13.62
N ARG A 46 -11.80 2.30 14.66
CA ARG A 46 -12.83 2.72 15.63
C ARG A 46 -12.45 4.04 16.30
N TRP A 47 -11.17 4.26 16.56
CA TRP A 47 -10.67 5.48 17.20
C TRP A 47 -10.12 6.50 16.22
N THR A 48 -9.33 6.05 15.23
CA THR A 48 -8.61 6.95 14.34
C THR A 48 -8.35 6.32 12.97
N ALA A 49 -8.40 7.14 11.92
CA ALA A 49 -8.01 6.73 10.57
C ALA A 49 -6.57 7.13 10.21
N TRP A 50 -5.87 7.88 11.07
CA TRP A 50 -4.49 8.33 10.84
C TRP A 50 -3.51 7.19 10.51
N PRO A 51 -3.50 6.05 11.24
CA PRO A 51 -2.57 4.97 10.94
C PRO A 51 -2.78 4.38 9.56
N LEU A 52 -4.04 4.20 9.15
CA LEU A 52 -4.38 3.63 7.85
C LEU A 52 -4.12 4.61 6.70
N PHE A 53 -4.31 5.92 6.94
CA PHE A 53 -3.89 6.98 6.02
C PHE A 53 -2.36 6.95 5.82
N GLY A 54 -1.60 6.95 6.90
CA GLY A 54 -0.14 6.89 6.85
C GLY A 54 0.37 5.61 6.18
N TRP A 55 -0.29 4.48 6.44
CA TRP A 55 0.01 3.21 5.79
C TRP A 55 -0.24 3.27 4.28
N ALA A 56 -1.38 3.78 3.84
CA ALA A 56 -1.69 3.94 2.41
C ALA A 56 -0.67 4.87 1.72
N LEU A 57 -0.23 5.95 2.38
CA LEU A 57 0.82 6.83 1.88
C LEU A 57 2.18 6.13 1.82
N LEU A 58 2.55 5.35 2.82
CA LEU A 58 3.81 4.60 2.82
C LEU A 58 3.85 3.61 1.66
N ASN A 59 2.77 2.87 1.45
CA ASN A 59 2.66 1.90 0.35
C ASN A 59 2.64 2.60 -1.01
N GLY A 60 1.87 3.68 -1.17
CA GLY A 60 1.76 4.39 -2.45
C GLY A 60 3.00 5.20 -2.81
N LEU A 61 3.48 6.04 -1.89
CA LEU A 61 4.63 6.91 -2.13
C LEU A 61 5.94 6.18 -1.95
N GLY A 62 6.12 5.47 -0.82
CA GLY A 62 7.34 4.75 -0.53
C GLY A 62 7.48 3.50 -1.39
N GLY A 63 6.49 2.61 -1.31
CA GLY A 63 6.49 1.33 -2.01
C GLY A 63 6.19 1.42 -3.51
N GLY A 64 5.32 2.33 -3.94
CA GLY A 64 4.88 2.41 -5.33
C GLY A 64 5.72 3.36 -6.20
N ILE A 65 6.13 4.50 -5.67
CA ILE A 65 6.82 5.56 -6.43
C ILE A 65 8.31 5.58 -6.13
N ILE A 66 8.69 5.82 -4.87
CA ILE A 66 10.09 6.09 -4.49
C ILE A 66 10.97 4.87 -4.78
N SER A 67 10.48 3.67 -4.48
CA SER A 67 11.18 2.38 -4.68
C SER A 67 11.66 2.13 -6.11
N VAL A 68 11.02 2.72 -7.13
CA VAL A 68 11.35 2.53 -8.56
C VAL A 68 12.04 3.74 -9.18
N LEU A 69 12.28 4.80 -8.40
CA LEU A 69 13.07 5.92 -8.89
C LEU A 69 14.54 5.50 -8.95
N PRO A 70 15.30 5.98 -9.96
CA PRO A 70 16.73 5.69 -10.10
C PRO A 70 17.56 6.52 -9.10
N LEU A 71 17.28 6.36 -7.82
CA LEU A 71 17.99 7.03 -6.72
C LEU A 71 19.22 6.21 -6.33
N PRO A 72 20.40 6.84 -6.17
CA PRO A 72 21.66 6.13 -5.95
C PRO A 72 21.73 5.36 -4.61
N VAL A 73 20.79 5.60 -3.70
CA VAL A 73 20.70 4.93 -2.39
C VAL A 73 19.78 3.70 -2.38
N LEU A 74 19.04 3.46 -3.46
CA LEU A 74 18.11 2.34 -3.57
C LEU A 74 18.75 1.15 -4.31
N PRO A 75 18.41 -0.09 -3.93
CA PRO A 75 18.87 -1.25 -4.67
C PRO A 75 18.29 -1.20 -6.09
N PHE A 76 19.13 -1.45 -7.10
CA PHE A 76 18.71 -1.58 -8.51
C PHE A 76 18.16 -2.99 -8.83
N GLU A 77 17.83 -3.76 -7.80
CA GLU A 77 17.18 -5.07 -7.89
C GLU A 77 15.74 -4.95 -7.38
N PRO A 78 14.75 -5.55 -8.07
CA PRO A 78 14.89 -6.36 -9.28
C PRO A 78 15.17 -5.52 -10.54
N ALA A 79 15.47 -6.20 -11.65
CA ALA A 79 15.67 -5.58 -12.95
C ALA A 79 14.51 -4.63 -13.32
N GLN A 80 14.87 -3.39 -13.62
CA GLN A 80 13.94 -2.30 -13.92
C GLN A 80 13.31 -2.45 -15.32
N THR A 81 12.27 -3.28 -15.39
CA THR A 81 11.56 -3.64 -16.64
C THR A 81 10.18 -2.99 -16.72
N LEU A 82 9.59 -2.95 -17.92
CA LEU A 82 8.21 -2.48 -18.10
C LEU A 82 7.21 -3.26 -17.25
N HIS A 83 7.44 -4.56 -17.05
CA HIS A 83 6.64 -5.39 -16.16
C HIS A 83 6.66 -4.86 -14.73
N HIS A 84 7.86 -4.69 -14.16
CA HIS A 84 8.06 -4.14 -12.82
C HIS A 84 7.38 -2.78 -12.64
N TYR A 85 7.67 -1.82 -13.55
CA TYR A 85 7.05 -0.48 -13.49
C TYR A 85 5.52 -0.51 -13.58
N SER A 86 4.95 -1.40 -14.40
CA SER A 86 3.49 -1.50 -14.56
C SER A 86 2.81 -1.92 -13.25
N PHE A 87 3.40 -2.87 -12.52
CA PHE A 87 2.85 -3.30 -11.24
C PHE A 87 3.03 -2.24 -10.14
N HIS A 88 4.11 -1.46 -10.16
CA HIS A 88 4.26 -0.29 -9.29
C HIS A 88 3.22 0.81 -9.56
N VAL A 89 2.86 1.04 -10.83
CA VAL A 89 1.77 1.95 -11.19
C VAL A 89 0.43 1.45 -10.66
N ILE A 90 0.08 0.18 -10.91
CA ILE A 90 -1.14 -0.42 -10.38
C ILE A 90 -1.18 -0.33 -8.85
N TYR A 91 -0.06 -0.65 -8.22
CA TYR A 91 0.08 -0.59 -6.78
C TYR A 91 -0.15 0.81 -6.23
N THR A 92 0.46 1.83 -6.83
CA THR A 92 0.26 3.24 -6.45
C THR A 92 -1.21 3.67 -6.62
N LEU A 93 -1.81 3.37 -7.77
CA LEU A 93 -3.18 3.79 -8.09
C LEU A 93 -4.20 3.16 -7.13
N THR A 94 -4.01 1.91 -6.76
CA THR A 94 -4.89 1.20 -5.82
C THR A 94 -4.84 1.76 -4.39
N GLN A 95 -3.81 2.53 -4.02
CA GLN A 95 -3.75 3.21 -2.72
C GLN A 95 -4.61 4.49 -2.67
N ILE A 96 -4.86 5.14 -3.81
CA ILE A 96 -5.49 6.47 -3.89
C ILE A 96 -6.85 6.50 -3.19
N PRO A 97 -7.79 5.56 -3.43
CA PRO A 97 -9.09 5.59 -2.77
C PRO A 97 -8.98 5.51 -1.24
N LEU A 98 -8.02 4.73 -0.73
CA LEU A 98 -7.82 4.60 0.71
C LEU A 98 -7.26 5.89 1.32
N VAL A 99 -6.28 6.52 0.66
CA VAL A 99 -5.73 7.83 1.05
C VAL A 99 -6.84 8.88 1.10
N MET A 100 -7.65 8.99 0.05
CA MET A 100 -8.72 9.99 -0.03
C MET A 100 -9.78 9.80 1.06
N LEU A 101 -10.25 8.57 1.26
CA LEU A 101 -11.31 8.29 2.24
C LEU A 101 -10.83 8.42 3.69
N THR A 102 -9.60 7.99 3.99
CA THR A 102 -9.04 8.14 5.34
C THR A 102 -8.73 9.61 5.65
N TYR A 103 -8.21 10.37 4.69
CA TYR A 103 -8.03 11.82 4.83
C TYR A 103 -9.35 12.55 5.09
N ALA A 104 -10.39 12.24 4.30
CA ALA A 104 -11.72 12.82 4.51
C ALA A 104 -12.28 12.48 5.90
N SER A 105 -12.13 11.22 6.36
CA SER A 105 -12.57 10.80 7.70
C SER A 105 -11.81 11.50 8.84
N ILE A 106 -10.54 11.82 8.65
CA ILE A 106 -9.74 12.56 9.63
C ILE A 106 -10.25 14.00 9.72
N ARG A 107 -10.46 14.64 8.56
CA ARG A 107 -10.93 16.02 8.46
C ARG A 107 -12.31 16.23 9.08
N THR A 108 -13.22 15.28 8.92
CA THR A 108 -14.56 15.39 9.51
C THR A 108 -14.54 15.23 11.02
N ARG A 109 -13.76 14.28 11.56
CA ARG A 109 -13.60 14.08 13.02
C ARG A 109 -12.84 15.20 13.72
N SER A 110 -12.02 15.97 13.01
CA SER A 110 -11.31 17.12 13.59
C SER A 110 -12.17 18.39 13.69
N LEU A 111 -13.34 18.41 13.05
CA LEU A 111 -14.25 19.57 13.03
C LEU A 111 -15.47 19.38 13.93
N SER A 112 -15.60 18.22 14.58
CA SER A 112 -16.64 17.90 15.57
C SER A 112 -16.12 18.09 16.98
#